data_AF-A0A428MF17-F1
#
_entry.id   AF-A0A428MF17-F1
#
_cell.length_a   1.000
_cell.length_b   1.000
_cell.length_c   1.000
_cell.angle_alpha   90.00
_cell.angle_beta   90.00
_cell.angle_gamma   90.00
#
_symmetry.space_group_name_H-M   'P 1'
#
loop_
_entity.id
_entity.type
_entity.pdbx_description
1 polymer ?
#
loop_
_entity_poly.entity_id
_entity_poly.type
_entity_poly.pdbx_seq_one_letter_code
_entity_poly.pdbx_strand_id
1 'polypeptide(L)'
;MGLSDQPFEVMCPDCGAMLKIDPVTRAIIAHKSAPKKKMFEDFGEAAKALRESDARRDSIFAQSVEAQKNKDDVLAKKFAEAVKKAKETPLGERPLRDFDLD
;
A
#
# COMPACT_ATOMS: atom_id res chain seq x y z
N MET A 1 -47.92 -29.09 -9.64
CA MET A 1 -47.18 -29.05 -8.36
C MET A 1 -46.87 -27.60 -8.08
N GLY A 2 -47.56 -27.02 -7.10
CA GLY A 2 -47.57 -25.59 -6.83
C GLY A 2 -46.23 -25.09 -6.34
N LEU A 3 -45.70 -24.05 -6.98
CA LEU A 3 -44.75 -23.18 -6.31
C LEU A 3 -45.53 -22.49 -5.20
N SER A 4 -45.13 -22.75 -3.96
CA SER A 4 -45.64 -22.07 -2.78
C SER A 4 -45.53 -20.56 -2.99
N ASP A 5 -46.65 -19.86 -2.93
CA ASP A 5 -46.82 -18.40 -3.14
C ASP A 5 -46.21 -17.56 -1.99
N GLN A 6 -45.26 -18.14 -1.26
CA GLN A 6 -44.63 -17.52 -0.11
C GLN A 6 -43.25 -16.99 -0.52
N PRO A 7 -42.96 -15.70 -0.29
CA PRO A 7 -41.64 -15.16 -0.55
C PRO A 7 -40.61 -15.84 0.35
N PHE A 8 -39.47 -16.21 -0.21
CA PHE A 8 -38.38 -16.87 0.52
C PHE A 8 -37.14 -15.99 0.60
N GLU A 9 -36.34 -16.21 1.64
CA GLU A 9 -35.12 -15.45 1.90
C GLU A 9 -33.89 -16.21 1.39
N VAL A 10 -33.05 -15.53 0.59
CA VAL A 10 -31.80 -16.06 0.04
C VAL A 10 -30.66 -15.09 0.29
N MET A 11 -29.48 -15.62 0.59
CA MET A 11 -28.24 -14.83 0.66
C MET A 11 -27.67 -14.62 -0.74
N CYS A 12 -27.42 -13.36 -1.11
CA CYS A 12 -26.76 -13.04 -2.38
C CYS A 12 -25.29 -13.46 -2.34
N PRO A 13 -24.81 -14.28 -3.31
CA PRO A 13 -23.42 -14.74 -3.33
C PRO A 13 -22.41 -13.62 -3.63
N ASP A 14 -22.82 -12.54 -4.29
CA ASP A 14 -21.91 -11.44 -4.66
C ASP A 14 -21.66 -10.44 -3.52
N CYS A 15 -22.68 -10.10 -2.73
CA CYS A 15 -22.60 -9.05 -1.72
C CYS A 15 -23.00 -9.48 -0.30
N GLY A 16 -23.40 -10.74 -0.10
CA GLY A 16 -23.84 -11.27 1.19
C GLY A 16 -25.14 -10.66 1.72
N ALA A 17 -25.87 -9.90 0.90
CA ALA A 17 -27.14 -9.29 1.28
C ALA A 17 -28.25 -10.34 1.42
N MET A 18 -29.20 -10.11 2.34
CA MET A 18 -30.41 -10.92 2.46
C MET A 18 -31.46 -10.41 1.47
N LEU A 19 -31.83 -11.25 0.51
CA LEU A 19 -32.82 -10.97 -0.53
C LEU A 19 -34.12 -11.71 -0.23
N LYS A 20 -35.25 -11.02 -0.30
CA LYS A 20 -36.58 -11.64 -0.34
C LYS A 20 -37.03 -11.77 -1.80
N ILE A 21 -37.23 -13.00 -2.26
CA ILE A 21 -37.59 -13.30 -3.64
C ILE A 21 -39.00 -13.86 -3.69
N ASP A 22 -39.80 -13.34 -4.60
CA ASP A 22 -41.12 -13.90 -4.93
C ASP A 22 -40.97 -14.97 -6.04
N PRO A 23 -41.39 -16.22 -5.80
CA PRO A 23 -41.30 -17.27 -6.79
C PRO A 23 -42.24 -17.08 -8.00
N VAL A 24 -43.33 -16.31 -7.86
CA VAL A 24 -44.33 -16.13 -8.93
C VAL A 24 -43.90 -15.02 -9.89
N THR A 25 -43.54 -13.86 -9.37
CA THR A 25 -43.10 -12.70 -10.18
C THR A 25 -41.61 -12.77 -10.55
N ARG A 26 -40.85 -13.68 -9.91
CA ARG A 26 -39.39 -13.81 -10.05
C ARG A 26 -38.64 -12.50 -9.75
N ALA A 27 -39.26 -11.60 -9.00
CA ALA A 27 -38.72 -10.32 -8.63
C ALA A 27 -38.17 -10.34 -7.20
N ILE A 28 -37.19 -9.47 -6.95
CA ILE A 28 -36.66 -9.22 -5.61
C ILE A 28 -37.58 -8.18 -4.94
N ILE A 29 -38.32 -8.59 -3.91
CA ILE A 29 -39.24 -7.71 -3.18
C ILE A 29 -38.49 -6.85 -2.16
N ALA A 30 -37.45 -7.40 -1.52
CA ALA A 30 -36.66 -6.66 -0.55
C ALA A 30 -35.18 -7.02 -0.61
N HIS A 31 -34.33 -6.00 -0.50
CA HIS A 31 -32.88 -6.12 -0.41
C HIS A 31 -32.41 -5.51 0.91
N LYS A 32 -31.96 -6.37 1.84
CA LYS A 32 -31.25 -5.93 3.05
C LYS A 32 -29.76 -6.12 2.83
N SER A 33 -29.03 -5.01 2.65
CA SER A 33 -27.58 -5.04 2.50
C SER A 33 -26.94 -5.76 3.70
N ALA A 34 -25.89 -6.54 3.43
CA ALA A 34 -25.13 -7.19 4.49
C ALA A 34 -24.70 -6.14 5.53
N PRO A 35 -24.83 -6.42 6.83
CA PRO A 35 -24.34 -5.50 7.85
C PRO A 35 -22.85 -5.28 7.57
N LYS A 36 -22.48 -4.05 7.20
CA LYS A 36 -21.07 -3.68 7.02
C LYS A 36 -20.37 -4.03 8.32
N LYS A 37 -19.45 -5.00 8.28
CA LYS A 37 -18.54 -5.25 9.40
C LYS A 37 -17.95 -3.90 9.76
N LYS A 38 -18.26 -3.43 10.97
CA LYS A 38 -17.74 -2.16 11.48
C LYS A 38 -16.23 -2.26 11.36
N MET A 39 -15.60 -1.28 10.72
CA MET A 39 -14.16 -1.34 10.42
C MET A 39 -13.28 -1.40 11.68
N PHE A 40 -13.87 -1.27 12.88
CA PHE A 40 -13.26 -1.61 14.15
C PHE A 40 -14.33 -2.25 15.05
N GLU A 41 -14.05 -3.44 15.60
CA GLU A 41 -14.85 -4.03 16.69
C GLU A 41 -14.54 -3.35 18.04
N ASP A 42 -13.33 -2.78 18.20
CA ASP A 42 -12.86 -2.23 19.46
C ASP A 42 -11.94 -1.00 19.28
N PHE A 43 -12.26 0.13 19.93
CA PHE A 43 -11.45 1.35 19.90
C PHE A 43 -10.05 1.14 20.51
N GLY A 44 -9.86 0.10 21.33
CA GLY A 44 -8.58 -0.27 21.91
C GLY A 44 -7.56 -0.77 20.88
N GLU A 45 -8.01 -1.47 19.84
CA GLU A 45 -7.13 -1.93 18.76
C GLU A 45 -6.70 -0.79 17.84
N ALA A 46 -7.60 0.17 17.58
CA ALA A 46 -7.27 1.38 16.84
C ALA A 46 -6.18 2.20 17.55
N ALA A 47 -6.25 2.32 18.89
CA ALA A 47 -5.23 3.00 19.68
C ALA A 47 -3.88 2.26 19.74
N LYS A 48 -3.87 0.93 19.59
CA LYS A 48 -2.62 0.14 19.47
C LYS A 48 -2.00 0.32 18.08
N ALA A 49 -2.80 0.24 17.02
CA ALA A 49 -2.34 0.43 15.64
C ALA A 49 -1.73 1.82 15.41
N LEU A 50 -2.33 2.86 16.00
CA LEU A 50 -1.78 4.22 15.92
C LEU A 50 -0.41 4.32 16.59
N ARG A 51 -0.24 3.78 17.80
CA ARG A 51 1.06 3.78 18.51
C ARG A 51 2.13 2.99 17.77
N GLU A 52 1.79 1.85 17.19
CA GLU A 52 2.74 1.07 16.38
C GLU A 52 3.16 1.83 15.12
N SER A 53 2.24 2.56 14.49
CA SER A 53 2.54 3.38 13.32
C SER A 53 3.49 4.54 13.64
N ASP A 54 3.34 5.17 14.81
CA ASP A 54 4.21 6.27 15.23
C ASP A 54 5.61 5.77 15.57
N ALA A 55 5.74 4.66 16.30
CA ALA A 55 7.04 4.05 16.56
C ALA A 55 7.79 3.68 15.27
N ARG A 56 7.06 3.18 14.25
CA ARG A 56 7.65 2.90 12.94
C ARG A 56 8.11 4.17 12.24
N ARG A 57 7.32 5.24 12.25
CA ARG A 57 7.70 6.54 11.65
C ARG A 57 8.97 7.11 12.30
N ASP A 58 9.04 7.08 13.62
CA ASP A 58 10.19 7.60 14.36
C ASP A 58 11.47 6.81 14.04
N SER A 59 11.38 5.49 13.90
CA SER A 59 12.53 4.66 13.51
C SER A 59 13.05 4.97 12.11
N ILE A 60 12.15 5.18 11.13
CA ILE A 60 12.52 5.53 9.76
C ILE A 60 13.12 6.95 9.73
N PHE A 61 12.53 7.87 10.49
CA PHE A 61 13.03 9.23 10.59
C PHE A 61 14.45 9.26 11.18
N ALA A 62 14.71 8.55 12.28
CA ALA A 62 16.04 8.44 12.87
C ALA A 62 17.08 7.91 11.88
N GLN A 63 16.77 6.82 11.17
CA GLN A 63 17.63 6.27 10.11
C GLN A 63 17.90 7.30 9.01
N SER A 64 16.88 8.07 8.61
CA SER A 64 17.04 9.10 7.58
C SER A 64 17.94 10.25 8.04
N VAL A 65 17.87 10.65 9.31
CA VAL A 65 18.69 11.72 9.89
C VAL A 65 20.14 11.26 10.04
N GLU A 66 20.37 10.04 10.49
CA GLU A 66 21.72 9.44 10.55
C GLU A 66 22.32 9.31 9.15
N ALA A 67 21.53 8.86 8.18
CA ALA A 67 21.96 8.80 6.79
C ALA A 67 22.31 10.19 6.25
N GLN A 68 21.54 11.24 6.57
CA GLN A 68 21.88 12.62 6.17
C GLN A 68 23.21 13.08 6.76
N LYS A 69 23.47 12.84 8.05
CA LYS A 69 24.74 13.21 8.69
C LYS A 69 25.94 12.49 8.05
N ASN A 70 25.77 11.20 7.74
CA ASN A 70 26.84 10.39 7.16
C ASN A 70 27.04 10.63 5.65
N LYS A 71 26.12 11.32 4.96
CA LYS A 71 26.24 11.60 3.51
C LYS A 71 27.47 12.43 3.20
N ASP A 72 27.76 13.46 3.99
CA ASP A 72 28.89 14.35 3.72
C ASP A 72 30.22 13.60 3.80
N ASP A 73 30.39 12.75 4.82
CA ASP A 73 31.58 11.91 4.99
C ASP A 73 31.71 10.85 3.88
N VAL A 74 30.59 10.22 3.49
CA VAL A 74 30.56 9.23 2.40
C VAL A 74 30.88 9.90 1.08
N LEU A 75 30.36 11.10 0.83
CA LEU A 75 30.66 11.87 -0.38
C LEU A 75 32.13 12.26 -0.41
N ALA A 76 32.68 12.79 0.69
CA ALA A 76 34.10 13.15 0.79
C ALA A 76 35.02 11.96 0.48
N LYS A 77 34.72 10.78 1.02
CA LYS A 77 35.46 9.54 0.73
C LYS A 77 35.32 9.12 -0.74
N LYS A 78 34.10 9.14 -1.30
CA LYS A 78 33.86 8.85 -2.73
C LYS A 78 34.60 9.81 -3.65
N PHE A 79 34.64 11.10 -3.31
CA PHE A 79 35.43 12.09 -4.06
C PHE A 79 36.91 11.77 -4.00
N ALA A 80 37.44 11.45 -2.81
CA ALA A 80 38.85 11.05 -2.67
C ALA A 80 39.18 9.80 -3.49
N GLU A 81 38.31 8.79 -3.51
CA GLU A 81 38.48 7.59 -4.34
C GLU A 81 38.35 7.89 -5.84
N ALA A 82 37.37 8.70 -6.24
CA ALA A 82 37.21 9.12 -7.64
C ALA A 82 38.42 9.92 -8.13
N VAL A 83 38.99 10.80 -7.30
CA VAL A 83 40.21 11.56 -7.62
C VAL A 83 41.42 10.64 -7.72
N LYS A 84 41.56 9.63 -6.85
CA LYS A 84 42.62 8.62 -6.96
C LYS A 84 42.48 7.81 -8.25
N LYS A 85 41.28 7.31 -8.55
CA LYS A 85 40.98 6.57 -9.77
C LYS A 85 41.25 7.39 -11.04
N ALA A 86 40.92 8.68 -11.03
CA ALA A 86 41.23 9.60 -12.11
C ALA A 86 42.74 9.84 -12.30
N LYS A 87 43.54 9.78 -11.22
CA LYS A 87 45.01 9.88 -11.28
C LYS A 87 45.67 8.57 -11.72
N GLU A 88 45.10 7.42 -11.34
CA GLU A 88 45.62 6.08 -11.69
C GLU A 88 45.28 5.67 -13.12
N THR A 89 44.21 6.20 -13.71
CA THR A 89 43.80 5.98 -15.11
C THR A 89 43.76 7.30 -15.89
N PRO A 90 44.90 7.95 -16.19
CA PRO A 90 44.94 9.21 -16.93
C PRO A 90 44.84 9.04 -18.47
N LEU A 91 44.50 7.85 -18.98
CA LEU A 91 44.41 7.56 -20.41
C LEU A 91 43.20 6.68 -20.69
N GLY A 92 42.18 7.26 -21.30
CA GLY A 92 41.00 6.53 -21.80
C GLY A 92 39.75 7.38 -21.80
N GLU A 93 39.69 8.31 -22.75
CA GLU A 93 38.51 9.04 -23.24
C GLU A 93 37.66 9.78 -22.20
N ARG A 94 37.43 11.08 -22.47
CA ARG A 94 36.40 11.86 -21.79
C ARG A 94 35.11 11.02 -21.79
N PRO A 95 34.46 10.78 -20.62
CA PRO A 95 33.21 10.04 -20.58
C PRO A 95 32.26 10.63 -21.61
N LEU A 96 31.73 9.78 -22.51
CA LEU A 96 30.82 10.22 -23.56
C LEU A 96 29.69 11.03 -22.92
N ARG A 97 29.58 12.28 -23.33
CA ARG A 97 28.49 13.16 -22.89
C ARG A 97 27.31 12.88 -23.82
N ASP A 98 26.08 12.91 -23.30
CA ASP A 98 24.87 12.83 -24.14
C ASP A 98 24.84 13.90 -25.25
N PHE A 99 25.58 15.00 -25.08
CA PHE A 99 25.78 16.05 -26.09
C PHE A 99 26.75 15.68 -27.23
N ASP A 100 27.58 14.65 -27.05
CA ASP A 100 28.50 14.13 -28.07
C ASP A 100 27.86 13.00 -28.91
N LEU A 101 26.58 12.67 -28.68
CA LEU A 101 25.80 11.60 -29.34
C LEU A 101 24.71 12.17 -30.28
N ASP A 102 25.06 13.11 -31.16
CA ASP A 102 24.23 13.46 -32.34
C ASP A 102 24.20 12.33 -33.38
#